data_AF-A0A1H6SPW9-F1
#
_entry.id   AF-A0A1H6SPW9-F1
#
_cell.length_a   1.000
_cell.length_b   1.000
_cell.length_c   1.000
_cell.angle_alpha   90.00
_cell.angle_beta   90.00
_cell.angle_gamma   90.00
#
_symmetry.space_group_name_H-M   'P 1'
#
loop_
_entity.id
_entity.type
_entity.pdbx_description
1 polymer ?
#
loop_
_entity_poly.entity_id
_entity_poly.type
_entity_poly.pdbx_seq_one_letter_code
_entity_poly.pdbx_strand_id
1 'polypeptide(L)'
;MNSTGGDAHLNWEIAKTEYEEALNQYRNTTLLRRQDIAFIITVQGAVISIIGSKMLMLDMSSLLLSAVAVFLLFIGLNNELRLSKYMEIYMDRAKEIESEFGLKLIISAYEVRHKKFEFSNSKTFPAFYIFLIVSWLFVWVKNFIL
;
A
#
# COMPACT_ATOMS: atom_id res chain seq x y z
N MET A 1 -47.06 0.93 -20.85
CA MET A 1 -45.77 1.59 -20.58
C MET A 1 -45.23 1.02 -19.28
N ASN A 2 -44.37 0.00 -19.36
CA ASN A 2 -43.77 -0.72 -18.21
C ASN A 2 -42.23 -0.76 -18.33
N SER A 3 -41.61 0.18 -19.07
CA SER A 3 -40.16 0.14 -19.32
C SER A 3 -39.31 0.58 -18.13
N THR A 4 -39.88 1.27 -17.15
CA THR A 4 -39.13 1.80 -15.99
C THR A 4 -38.67 0.73 -15.01
N GLY A 5 -39.35 -0.43 -14.95
CA GLY A 5 -38.98 -1.53 -14.04
C GLY A 5 -37.79 -2.36 -14.52
N GLY A 6 -37.61 -2.50 -15.84
CA GLY A 6 -36.49 -3.26 -16.43
C GLY A 6 -35.16 -2.51 -16.30
N ASP A 7 -35.17 -1.21 -16.56
CA ASP A 7 -33.98 -0.36 -16.51
C ASP A 7 -33.44 -0.22 -15.08
N ALA A 8 -34.34 -0.09 -14.09
CA ALA A 8 -33.94 -0.02 -12.67
C ALA A 8 -33.31 -1.33 -12.18
N HIS A 9 -33.83 -2.48 -12.60
CA HIS A 9 -33.26 -3.79 -12.26
C HIS A 9 -31.89 -3.99 -12.91
N LEU A 10 -31.72 -3.60 -14.17
CA LEU A 10 -30.43 -3.69 -14.86
C LEU A 10 -29.37 -2.78 -14.22
N ASN A 11 -29.74 -1.55 -13.88
CA ASN A 11 -28.85 -0.59 -13.22
C ASN A 11 -28.38 -1.09 -11.84
N TRP A 12 -29.29 -1.73 -11.09
CA TRP A 12 -28.94 -2.36 -9.82
C TRP A 12 -27.94 -3.52 -9.99
N GLU A 13 -28.16 -4.44 -10.94
CA GLU A 13 -27.25 -5.58 -11.15
C GLU A 13 -25.85 -5.12 -11.57
N ILE A 14 -25.75 -4.07 -12.40
CA ILE A 14 -24.46 -3.46 -12.78
C ILE A 14 -23.78 -2.84 -11.55
N ALA A 15 -24.50 -2.00 -10.80
CA ALA A 15 -23.95 -1.33 -9.61
C ALA A 15 -23.50 -2.34 -8.55
N LYS A 16 -24.28 -3.40 -8.33
CA LYS A 16 -23.93 -4.50 -7.43
C LYS A 16 -22.63 -5.18 -7.87
N THR A 17 -22.50 -5.48 -9.16
CA THR A 17 -21.28 -6.11 -9.71
C THR A 17 -20.06 -5.21 -9.54
N GLU A 18 -20.17 -3.91 -9.85
CA GLU A 18 -19.11 -2.93 -9.64
C GLU A 18 -18.70 -2.85 -8.16
N TYR A 19 -19.68 -2.86 -7.26
CA TYR A 19 -19.45 -2.79 -5.82
C TYR A 19 -18.74 -4.05 -5.29
N GLU A 20 -19.18 -5.25 -5.69
CA GLU A 20 -18.53 -6.51 -5.33
C GLU A 20 -17.10 -6.58 -5.86
N GLU A 21 -16.87 -6.13 -7.10
CA GLU A 21 -15.54 -6.08 -7.70
C GLU A 21 -14.62 -5.11 -6.94
N ALA A 22 -15.11 -3.92 -6.59
CA ALA A 22 -14.34 -2.95 -5.80
C ALA A 22 -13.94 -3.52 -4.43
N LEU A 23 -14.84 -4.23 -3.75
CA LEU A 23 -14.55 -4.91 -2.48
C LEU A 23 -13.53 -6.04 -2.64
N ASN A 24 -13.62 -6.83 -3.73
CA ASN A 24 -12.67 -7.89 -4.02
C ASN A 24 -11.28 -7.33 -4.33
N GLN A 25 -11.20 -6.28 -5.15
CA GLN A 25 -9.94 -5.57 -5.43
C GLN A 25 -9.30 -5.01 -4.16
N TYR A 26 -10.10 -4.45 -3.25
CA TYR A 26 -9.62 -3.97 -1.96
C TYR A 26 -9.01 -5.09 -1.10
N ARG A 27 -9.67 -6.25 -1.02
CA ARG A 27 -9.18 -7.43 -0.29
C ARG A 27 -7.87 -7.94 -0.88
N ASN A 28 -7.84 -8.14 -2.19
CA ASN A 28 -6.66 -8.64 -2.92
C ASN A 28 -5.49 -7.67 -2.76
N THR A 29 -5.72 -6.37 -2.90
CA THR A 29 -4.68 -5.35 -2.74
C THR A 29 -4.13 -5.33 -1.31
N THR A 30 -4.98 -5.51 -0.30
CA THR A 30 -4.53 -5.60 1.09
C THR A 30 -3.63 -6.80 1.33
N LEU A 31 -3.93 -7.94 0.71
CA LEU A 31 -3.09 -9.14 0.80
C LEU A 31 -1.73 -8.93 0.12
N LEU A 32 -1.74 -8.41 -1.11
CA LEU A 32 -0.52 -8.12 -1.89
C LEU A 32 0.40 -7.14 -1.16
N ARG A 33 -0.15 -6.05 -0.59
CA ARG A 33 0.62 -5.10 0.23
C ARG A 33 1.35 -5.77 1.40
N ARG A 34 0.69 -6.70 2.10
CA ARG A 34 1.32 -7.43 3.22
C ARG A 34 2.47 -8.32 2.74
N GLN A 35 2.29 -8.98 1.59
CA GLN A 35 3.33 -9.83 0.99
C GLN A 35 4.53 -8.99 0.53
N ASP A 36 4.29 -7.86 -0.13
CA ASP A 36 5.35 -6.93 -0.55
C ASP A 36 6.17 -6.44 0.64
N ILE A 37 5.52 -6.07 1.74
CA ILE A 37 6.22 -5.63 2.96
C ILE A 37 7.01 -6.76 3.60
N ALA A 38 6.42 -7.96 3.68
CA ALA A 38 7.13 -9.12 4.21
C ALA A 38 8.38 -9.44 3.38
N PHE A 39 8.27 -9.36 2.05
CA PHE A 39 9.39 -9.51 1.14
C PHE A 39 10.47 -8.44 1.38
N ILE A 40 10.07 -7.17 1.44
CA ILE A 40 11.00 -6.06 1.67
C ILE A 40 11.71 -6.22 3.01
N ILE A 41 10.99 -6.47 4.10
CA ILE A 41 11.59 -6.70 5.43
C ILE A 41 12.58 -7.87 5.40
N THR A 42 12.23 -8.97 4.72
CA THR A 42 13.10 -10.14 4.62
C THR A 42 14.39 -9.81 3.88
N VAL A 43 14.30 -9.13 2.74
CA VAL A 43 15.47 -8.71 1.97
C VAL A 43 16.33 -7.73 2.77
N GLN A 44 15.73 -6.72 3.40
CA GLN A 44 16.47 -5.77 4.23
C GLN A 44 17.15 -6.47 5.41
N GLY A 45 16.44 -7.35 6.12
CA GLY A 45 17.00 -8.13 7.22
C GLY A 45 18.14 -9.04 6.78
N ALA A 46 18.04 -9.68 5.61
CA ALA A 46 19.11 -10.49 5.04
C ALA A 46 20.36 -9.65 4.71
N VAL A 47 20.18 -8.52 4.04
CA VAL A 47 21.29 -7.61 3.70
C VAL A 47 21.97 -7.09 4.96
N ILE A 48 21.19 -6.63 5.94
CA ILE A 48 21.69 -6.17 7.24
C ILE A 48 22.44 -7.29 7.97
N SER A 49 21.97 -8.54 7.90
CA SER A 49 22.65 -9.68 8.52
C SER A 49 23.99 -9.99 7.84
N ILE A 50 24.09 -9.81 6.53
CA ILE A 50 25.33 -10.04 5.76
C ILE A 50 26.36 -8.93 6.03
N ILE A 51 25.94 -7.66 6.02
CA ILE A 51 26.86 -6.52 6.08
C ILE A 51 26.92 -5.85 7.46
N GLY A 52 26.16 -6.34 8.44
CA GLY A 52 25.94 -5.66 9.72
C GLY A 52 27.22 -5.36 10.50
N SER A 53 28.19 -6.27 10.50
CA SER A 53 29.50 -6.07 11.12
C SER A 53 30.38 -5.04 10.41
N LYS A 54 30.06 -4.73 9.14
CA LYS A 54 30.78 -3.79 8.28
C LYS A 54 29.98 -2.51 8.00
N MET A 55 28.85 -2.29 8.69
CA MET A 55 27.94 -1.19 8.36
C MET A 55 28.59 0.20 8.40
N LEU A 56 29.64 0.39 9.21
CA LEU A 56 30.36 1.67 9.32
C LEU A 56 31.64 1.74 8.47
N MET A 57 32.06 0.62 7.86
CA MET A 57 33.22 0.53 6.98
C MET A 57 32.93 -0.48 5.85
N LEU A 58 32.07 -0.06 4.93
CA LEU A 58 31.61 -0.88 3.82
C LEU A 58 32.72 -1.05 2.78
N ASP A 59 33.04 -2.29 2.46
CA ASP A 59 33.79 -2.61 1.24
C ASP A 59 32.90 -2.42 0.00
N MET A 60 33.52 -2.39 -1.19
CA MET A 60 32.79 -2.13 -2.44
C MET A 60 31.67 -3.14 -2.70
N SER A 61 31.87 -4.41 -2.32
CA SER A 61 30.85 -5.46 -2.45
C SER A 61 29.65 -5.22 -1.54
N SER A 62 29.88 -4.83 -0.28
CA SER A 62 28.82 -4.51 0.68
C SER A 62 28.09 -3.23 0.29
N LEU A 63 28.80 -2.24 -0.27
CA LEU A 63 28.21 -1.02 -0.81
C LEU A 63 27.28 -1.32 -1.99
N LEU A 64 27.72 -2.14 -2.95
CA LEU A 64 26.87 -2.57 -4.06
C LEU A 64 25.63 -3.33 -3.58
N LEU A 65 25.78 -4.24 -2.61
CA LEU A 65 24.66 -4.97 -2.03
C LEU A 65 23.65 -4.03 -1.35
N SER A 66 24.14 -3.02 -0.61
CA SER A 66 23.28 -2.01 0.00
C SER A 66 22.56 -1.14 -1.04
N ALA A 67 23.22 -0.82 -2.17
CA ALA A 67 22.61 -0.08 -3.27
C ALA A 67 21.45 -0.86 -3.90
N VAL A 68 21.61 -2.17 -4.12
CA VAL A 68 20.54 -3.05 -4.59
C VAL A 68 19.40 -3.12 -3.56
N ALA A 69 19.72 -3.23 -2.27
CA ALA A 69 18.72 -3.24 -1.20
C ALA A 69 17.88 -1.94 -1.16
N VAL A 70 18.52 -0.79 -1.32
CA VAL A 70 17.87 0.52 -1.39
C VAL A 70 17.03 0.65 -2.67
N PHE A 71 17.51 0.17 -3.80
CA PHE A 71 16.76 0.18 -5.06
C PHE A 71 15.42 -0.56 -4.93
N LEU A 72 15.40 -1.71 -4.24
CA LEU A 72 14.16 -2.44 -3.97
C LEU A 72 13.19 -1.64 -3.08
N LEU A 73 13.69 -0.81 -2.16
CA LEU A 73 12.84 0.10 -1.37
C LEU A 73 12.16 1.16 -2.25
N PHE A 74 12.87 1.71 -3.25
CA PHE A 74 12.28 2.65 -4.19
C PHE A 74 11.20 2.00 -5.07
N ILE A 75 11.43 0.77 -5.54
CA ILE A 75 10.40 0.00 -6.26
C ILE A 75 9.18 -0.21 -5.37
N GLY A 76 9.39 -0.66 -4.13
CA GLY A 76 8.30 -0.88 -3.17
C GLY A 76 7.51 0.39 -2.88
N LEU A 77 8.18 1.51 -2.62
CA LEU A 77 7.55 2.81 -2.40
C LEU A 77 6.73 3.27 -3.62
N ASN A 78 7.28 3.14 -4.83
CA ASN A 78 6.60 3.53 -6.05
C ASN A 78 5.34 2.67 -6.30
N ASN A 79 5.45 1.35 -6.11
CA ASN A 79 4.33 0.44 -6.22
C ASN A 79 3.22 0.80 -5.21
N GLU A 80 3.61 1.09 -3.98
CA GLU A 80 2.71 1.45 -2.89
C GLU A 80 1.95 2.76 -3.18
N LEU A 81 2.64 3.80 -3.65
CA LEU A 81 2.03 5.07 -4.03
C LEU A 81 1.04 4.90 -5.19
N ARG A 82 1.38 4.08 -6.19
CA ARG A 82 0.51 3.79 -7.34
C ARG A 82 -0.72 2.99 -6.92
N LEU A 83 -0.54 1.92 -6.14
CA LEU A 83 -1.64 1.09 -5.62
C LEU A 83 -2.60 1.89 -4.75
N SER A 84 -2.08 2.79 -3.90
CA SER A 84 -2.92 3.63 -3.05
C SER A 84 -3.85 4.52 -3.89
N LYS A 85 -3.36 5.11 -4.98
CA LYS A 85 -4.16 5.95 -5.89
C LYS A 85 -5.22 5.13 -6.63
N TYR A 86 -4.89 3.94 -7.09
CA TYR A 86 -5.88 3.07 -7.74
C TYR A 86 -6.99 2.68 -6.77
N MET A 87 -6.63 2.30 -5.54
CA MET A 87 -7.63 1.92 -4.53
C MET A 87 -8.52 3.08 -4.09
N GLU A 88 -8.01 4.31 -4.09
CA GLU A 88 -8.83 5.49 -3.82
C GLU A 88 -10.00 5.59 -4.82
N ILE A 89 -9.71 5.45 -6.12
CA ILE A 89 -10.73 5.51 -7.19
C ILE A 89 -11.79 4.41 -7.01
N TYR A 90 -11.38 3.16 -6.80
CA TYR A 90 -12.32 2.06 -6.60
C TYR A 90 -13.20 2.25 -5.35
N MET A 91 -12.61 2.77 -4.27
CA MET A 91 -13.35 2.99 -3.02
C MET A 91 -14.28 4.18 -3.10
N ASP A 92 -13.94 5.22 -3.86
CA ASP A 92 -14.84 6.34 -4.07
C ASP A 92 -16.05 5.92 -4.91
N ARG A 93 -15.84 5.13 -5.98
CA ARG A 93 -16.95 4.54 -6.74
C ARG A 93 -17.83 3.63 -5.88
N ALA A 94 -17.23 2.80 -5.02
CA ALA A 94 -17.99 1.95 -4.12
C ALA A 94 -18.85 2.77 -3.13
N LYS A 95 -18.34 3.88 -2.59
CA LYS A 95 -19.11 4.78 -1.72
C LYS A 95 -20.26 5.49 -2.46
N GLU A 96 -20.06 5.88 -3.72
CA GLU A 96 -21.13 6.43 -4.56
C GLU A 96 -22.29 5.44 -4.66
N ILE A 97 -21.98 4.18 -4.99
CA ILE A 97 -22.97 3.10 -5.07
C ILE A 97 -23.65 2.88 -3.70
N GLU A 98 -22.89 2.92 -2.59
CA GLU A 98 -23.50 2.82 -1.26
C GLU A 98 -24.50 3.95 -1.00
N SER A 99 -24.17 5.18 -1.40
CA SER A 99 -25.04 6.33 -1.22
C SER A 99 -26.29 6.28 -2.08
N GLU A 100 -26.19 5.77 -3.32
CA GLU A 100 -27.29 5.67 -4.28
C GLU A 100 -28.31 4.60 -3.87
N PHE A 101 -27.83 3.46 -3.34
CA PHE A 101 -28.68 2.30 -3.00
C PHE A 101 -28.93 2.12 -1.50
N GLY A 102 -28.45 3.06 -0.66
CA GLY A 102 -28.67 3.04 0.79
C GLY A 102 -27.88 1.94 1.54
N LEU A 103 -26.80 1.43 0.95
CA LEU A 103 -25.87 0.52 1.62
C LEU A 103 -24.97 1.31 2.57
N LYS A 104 -24.32 0.64 3.55
CA LYS A 104 -23.56 1.34 4.61
C LYS A 104 -22.28 0.63 5.03
N LEU A 105 -21.77 -0.34 4.29
CA LEU A 105 -20.67 -1.18 4.75
C LEU A 105 -19.35 -0.40 4.84
N ILE A 106 -19.01 0.38 3.82
CA ILE A 106 -17.80 1.19 3.72
C ILE A 106 -17.97 2.50 4.51
N ILE A 107 -19.11 3.18 4.33
CA ILE A 107 -19.39 4.47 4.99
C ILE A 107 -19.40 4.31 6.52
N SER A 108 -20.07 3.29 7.06
CA SER A 108 -20.11 3.08 8.53
C SER A 108 -18.74 2.66 9.08
N ALA A 109 -17.97 1.84 8.35
CA ALA A 109 -16.61 1.49 8.75
C ALA A 109 -15.68 2.71 8.79
N TYR A 110 -15.84 3.66 7.85
CA TYR A 110 -15.11 4.91 7.82
C TYR A 110 -15.44 5.82 9.02
N GLU A 111 -16.73 5.93 9.38
CA GLU A 111 -17.19 6.72 10.53
C GLU A 111 -16.67 6.18 11.88
N VAL A 112 -16.56 4.86 12.01
CA VAL A 112 -15.99 4.22 13.22
C VAL A 112 -14.49 4.45 13.32
N ARG A 113 -13.78 4.48 12.18
CA ARG A 113 -12.31 4.63 12.13
C ARG A 113 -11.81 5.97 12.67
N HIS A 114 -12.60 7.04 12.54
CA HIS A 114 -12.23 8.38 13.05
C HIS A 114 -12.33 8.54 14.57
N LYS A 115 -12.81 7.52 15.31
CA LYS A 115 -12.96 7.58 16.76
C LYS A 115 -11.75 7.10 17.56
N LYS A 116 -10.68 6.57 16.94
CA LYS A 116 -9.47 6.08 17.64
C LYS A 116 -8.19 6.42 16.87
N PHE A 117 -7.05 6.41 17.57
CA PHE A 117 -5.68 6.60 17.05
C PHE A 117 -5.22 5.50 16.07
N GLU A 118 -6.05 5.14 15.09
CA GLU A 118 -5.68 4.23 14.02
C GLU A 118 -5.06 5.04 12.89
N PHE A 119 -3.74 4.96 12.77
CA PHE A 119 -3.06 5.49 11.59
C PHE A 119 -3.58 4.78 10.34
N SER A 120 -4.02 5.55 9.34
CA SER A 120 -4.44 4.96 8.06
C SER A 120 -3.28 4.20 7.43
N ASN A 121 -3.49 2.92 7.13
CA ASN A 121 -2.53 2.07 6.41
C ASN A 121 -1.99 2.75 5.13
N SER A 122 -2.80 3.58 4.46
CA SER A 122 -2.38 4.32 3.26
C SER A 122 -1.25 5.32 3.50
N LYS A 123 -1.07 5.81 4.74
CA LYS A 123 0.00 6.73 5.12
C LYS A 123 1.15 5.99 5.82
N THR A 124 0.84 4.95 6.60
CA THR A 124 1.83 4.18 7.36
C THR A 124 2.85 3.49 6.46
N PHE A 125 2.40 2.88 5.36
CA PHE A 125 3.28 2.11 4.50
C PHE A 125 4.26 2.97 3.70
N PRO A 126 3.87 4.06 3.02
CA PRO A 126 4.85 4.99 2.43
C PRO A 126 5.87 5.51 3.46
N ALA A 127 5.41 5.86 4.66
CA ALA A 127 6.29 6.33 5.73
C ALA A 127 7.31 5.27 6.15
N PHE A 128 6.91 4.00 6.22
CA PHE A 128 7.81 2.88 6.48
C PHE A 128 8.92 2.75 5.45
N TYR A 129 8.61 2.82 4.15
CA TYR A 129 9.62 2.81 3.09
C TYR A 129 10.57 4.01 3.18
N ILE A 130 10.03 5.21 3.39
CA ILE A 130 10.83 6.43 3.54
C ILE A 130 11.78 6.30 4.73
N PHE A 131 11.31 5.79 5.86
CA PHE A 131 12.14 5.56 7.04
C PHE A 131 13.32 4.63 6.74
N LEU A 132 13.10 3.52 6.03
CA LEU A 132 14.17 2.60 5.65
C LEU A 132 15.17 3.25 4.68
N ILE A 133 14.69 4.00 3.68
CA ILE A 133 15.55 4.72 2.73
C ILE A 133 16.42 5.73 3.46
N VAL A 134 15.85 6.54 4.36
CA VAL A 134 16.58 7.52 5.17
C VAL A 134 17.62 6.83 6.07
N SER A 135 17.27 5.67 6.64
CA SER A 135 18.20 4.88 7.46
C SER A 135 19.42 4.43 6.65
N TRP A 136 19.23 3.97 5.41
CA TRP A 136 20.33 3.63 4.51
C TRP A 136 21.16 4.84 4.09
N LEU A 137 20.53 5.98 3.81
CA LEU A 137 21.24 7.22 3.50
C LEU A 137 22.16 7.61 4.66
N PHE A 138 21.73 7.46 5.91
CA PHE A 138 22.58 7.70 7.07
C PHE A 138 23.79 6.76 7.10
N VAL A 139 23.60 5.46 6.81
CA VAL A 139 24.70 4.49 6.69
C VAL A 139 25.70 4.94 5.62
N TRP A 140 25.24 5.31 4.43
CA TRP A 140 26.12 5.75 3.34
C TRP A 140 26.88 7.03 3.70
N VAL A 141 26.18 8.05 4.23
CA VAL A 141 26.81 9.31 4.66
C VAL A 141 27.92 9.04 5.67
N LYS A 142 27.71 8.10 6.61
CA LYS A 142 28.77 7.73 7.56
C LYS A 142 29.98 7.08 6.88
N ASN A 143 29.77 6.22 5.88
CA ASN A 143 30.85 5.54 5.17
C ASN A 143 31.62 6.44 4.19
N PHE A 144 31.04 7.56 3.74
CA PHE A 144 31.72 8.50 2.85
C PHE A 144 32.44 9.65 3.58
N ILE A 145 32.09 9.89 4.85
CA ILE A 145 32.72 10.93 5.68
C ILE A 145 33.91 10.38 6.49
N LEU A 146 33.86 9.10 6.88
CA LEU A 146 34.95 8.38 7.56
C LEU A 146 35.94 7.80 6.55
#